data_AF-A0A7R6R2L7-F1
#
_entry.id   AF-A0A7R6R2L7-F1
#
_cell.length_a   1.000
_cell.length_b   1.000
_cell.length_c   1.000
_cell.angle_alpha   90.00
_cell.angle_beta   90.00
_cell.angle_gamma   90.00
#
_symmetry.space_group_name_H-M   'P 1'
#
loop_
_entity.id
_entity.type
_entity.pdbx_description
1 polymer ?
#
loop_
_entity_poly.entity_id
_entity_poly.type
_entity_poly.pdbx_seq_one_letter_code
_entity_poly.pdbx_strand_id
1 'polypeptide(L)'
;MGDQSSLSFITGVSMFPEYRELITRLKTTDRHFTNLFDKHNDLDQKIKNMESHVESGTPEEIETLKKEKLHLKDELYAILKKAEA
;
A
#
# COMPACT_ATOMS: atom_id res chain seq x y z
N MET A 1 23.29 -8.37 -0.76
CA MET A 1 22.78 -6.98 -0.69
C MET A 1 21.35 -7.00 -1.18
N GLY A 2 20.38 -7.14 -0.27
CA GLY A 2 18.98 -6.88 -0.60
C GLY A 2 18.70 -5.43 -0.22
N ASP A 3 18.40 -4.60 -1.19
CA ASP A 3 18.14 -3.17 -1.03
C ASP A 3 17.05 -2.89 0.01
N GLN A 4 17.46 -2.57 1.25
CA GLN A 4 16.56 -2.09 2.30
C GLN A 4 15.83 -0.80 1.90
N SER A 5 16.33 -0.09 0.88
CA SER A 5 15.73 1.12 0.31
C SER A 5 14.37 0.92 -0.36
N SER A 6 13.97 -0.32 -0.67
CA SER A 6 12.62 -0.60 -1.22
C SER A 6 11.55 -0.69 -0.11
N LEU A 7 11.96 -0.96 1.14
CA LEU A 7 11.06 -1.10 2.29
C LEU A 7 10.63 0.23 2.92
N SER A 8 11.25 1.36 2.56
CA SER A 8 10.85 2.69 3.05
C SER A 8 9.72 3.34 2.21
N PHE A 9 9.41 2.77 1.03
CA PHE A 9 8.27 3.20 0.20
C PHE A 9 6.91 2.71 0.73
N ILE A 10 6.96 1.90 1.79
CA ILE A 10 5.89 1.03 2.27
C ILE A 10 4.93 1.72 3.25
N THR A 11 5.37 2.76 3.94
CA THR A 11 4.52 3.59 4.78
C THR A 11 3.74 4.58 3.90
N GLY A 12 2.78 4.07 3.14
CA GLY A 12 1.96 4.81 2.15
C GLY A 12 1.16 6.00 2.68
N VAL A 13 1.20 6.27 4.00
CA VAL A 13 0.57 7.46 4.62
C VAL A 13 1.59 8.58 4.89
N SER A 14 2.89 8.30 4.91
CA SER A 14 3.92 9.27 5.29
C SER A 14 4.56 10.01 4.11
N MET A 15 4.27 9.64 2.86
CA MET A 15 4.85 10.28 1.66
C MET A 15 3.98 11.41 1.09
N PHE A 16 2.71 11.50 1.48
CA PHE A 16 1.77 12.50 0.95
C PHE A 16 1.12 13.31 2.08
N PRO A 17 1.90 14.18 2.76
CA PRO A 17 1.35 15.01 3.83
C PRO A 17 0.23 15.94 3.32
N GLU A 18 0.33 16.42 2.09
CA GLU A 18 -0.66 17.29 1.45
C GLU A 18 -1.98 16.58 1.15
N TYR A 19 -1.95 15.28 0.85
CA TYR A 19 -3.16 14.50 0.59
C TYR A 19 -3.74 13.85 1.84
N ARG A 20 -3.11 14.01 3.01
CA ARG A 20 -3.52 13.30 4.23
C ARG A 20 -4.96 13.61 4.66
N GLU A 21 -5.38 14.87 4.51
CA GLU A 21 -6.76 15.28 4.74
C GLU A 21 -7.71 14.66 3.71
N LEU A 22 -7.32 14.66 2.42
CA LEU A 22 -8.08 14.05 1.33
C LEU A 22 -8.24 12.54 1.52
N ILE A 23 -7.17 11.84 1.89
CA ILE A 23 -7.15 10.40 2.22
C ILE A 23 -8.13 10.12 3.36
N THR A 24 -8.10 10.92 4.42
CA THR A 24 -8.99 10.73 5.58
C THR A 24 -10.46 10.92 5.20
N ARG A 25 -10.73 11.94 4.38
CA ARG A 25 -12.07 12.18 3.81
C ARG A 25 -12.50 11.04 2.90
N LEU A 26 -11.65 10.60 1.97
CA LEU A 26 -11.96 9.51 1.04
C LEU A 26 -12.15 8.17 1.77
N LYS A 27 -11.41 7.90 2.85
CA LYS A 27 -11.66 6.72 3.71
C LYS A 27 -13.04 6.73 4.39
N THR A 28 -13.70 7.88 4.50
CA THR A 28 -15.02 7.99 5.12
C THR A 28 -16.13 8.15 4.09
N THR A 29 -15.87 8.85 3.00
CA THR A 29 -16.84 9.11 1.93
C THR A 29 -16.84 8.03 0.85
N ASP A 30 -15.70 7.36 0.65
CA ASP A 30 -15.45 6.47 -0.48
C ASP A 30 -15.11 5.05 0.00
N ARG A 31 -16.07 4.14 -0.14
CA ARG A 31 -15.90 2.73 0.25
C ARG A 31 -14.84 2.03 -0.60
N HIS A 32 -14.67 2.44 -1.85
CA HIS A 32 -13.68 1.85 -2.74
C HIS A 32 -12.27 2.19 -2.28
N PHE A 33 -12.02 3.46 -1.96
CA PHE A 33 -10.76 3.91 -1.38
C PHE A 33 -10.43 3.16 -0.07
N THR A 34 -11.43 3.01 0.79
CA THR A 34 -11.28 2.28 2.07
C THR A 34 -10.83 0.84 1.85
N ASN A 35 -11.45 0.13 0.90
CA ASN A 35 -11.13 -1.25 0.59
C ASN A 35 -9.73 -1.40 -0.01
N LEU A 36 -9.33 -0.49 -0.91
CA LEU A 36 -7.97 -0.47 -1.48
C LEU A 36 -6.91 -0.22 -0.40
N PHE A 37 -7.20 0.72 0.51
CA PHE A 37 -6.30 1.04 1.61
C PHE A 37 -6.13 -0.15 2.56
N ASP A 38 -7.22 -0.83 2.89
CA ASP A 38 -7.21 -2.02 3.74
C ASP A 38 -6.42 -3.17 3.09
N LYS A 39 -6.68 -3.45 1.80
CA LYS A 39 -5.90 -4.39 0.99
C LYS A 39 -4.41 -4.06 0.98
N HIS A 40 -4.06 -2.78 0.80
CA HIS A 40 -2.66 -2.35 0.79
C HIS A 40 -1.99 -2.65 2.14
N ASN A 41 -2.70 -2.40 3.23
CA ASN A 41 -2.20 -2.68 4.58
C ASN A 41 -2.08 -4.19 4.86
N ASP A 42 -3.05 -4.98 4.41
CA ASP A 42 -3.01 -6.44 4.53
C ASP A 42 -1.84 -7.05 3.75
N LEU A 43 -1.67 -6.65 2.48
CA LEU A 43 -0.53 -7.07 1.66
C LEU A 43 0.81 -6.69 2.31
N ASP A 44 0.89 -5.49 2.89
CA ASP A 44 2.09 -5.06 3.59
C ASP A 44 2.42 -5.95 4.79
N GLN A 45 1.43 -6.22 5.64
CA GLN A 45 1.58 -7.12 6.76
C GLN A 45 2.00 -8.52 6.30
N LYS A 46 1.37 -9.03 5.24
CA LYS A 46 1.68 -10.33 4.67
C LYS A 46 3.12 -10.41 4.15
N ILE A 47 3.57 -9.41 3.39
CA ILE A 47 4.96 -9.31 2.92
C ILE A 47 5.91 -9.31 4.11
N LYS A 48 5.62 -8.51 5.14
CA LYS A 48 6.46 -8.42 6.34
C LYS A 48 6.53 -9.74 7.11
N ASN A 49 5.41 -10.45 7.24
CA ASN A 49 5.36 -11.77 7.88
C ASN A 49 6.19 -12.79 7.09
N MET A 50 6.08 -12.80 5.77
CA MET A 50 6.86 -13.68 4.90
C MET A 50 8.36 -13.33 4.92
N GLU A 51 8.72 -12.05 4.87
CA GLU A 51 10.11 -11.60 4.97
C GLU A 51 10.72 -11.88 6.35
N SER A 52 9.91 -11.81 7.41
CA SER A 52 10.33 -12.15 8.77
C SER A 52 10.37 -13.66 9.03
N HIS A 53 10.12 -14.50 8.02
CA HIS A 53 10.02 -15.95 8.14
C HIS A 53 8.97 -16.43 9.16
N VAL A 54 7.96 -15.60 9.40
CA VAL A 54 6.81 -15.91 10.28
C VAL A 54 5.79 -16.74 9.51
N GLU A 55 5.58 -16.41 8.23
CA GLU A 55 4.77 -17.20 7.29
C GLU A 55 5.66 -17.88 6.23
N SER A 56 5.31 -19.11 5.88
CA SER A 56 5.93 -19.83 4.76
C SER A 56 5.52 -19.19 3.43
N GLY A 57 6.27 -18.19 2.99
CA GLY A 57 6.12 -17.56 1.67
C GLY A 57 7.25 -17.97 0.74
N THR A 58 6.94 -18.20 -0.54
CA THR A 58 7.97 -18.30 -1.58
C THR A 58 8.45 -16.91 -1.99
N PRO A 59 9.70 -16.78 -2.47
CA PRO A 59 10.19 -15.50 -2.99
C PRO A 59 9.32 -14.96 -4.14
N GLU A 60 8.74 -15.85 -4.96
CA GLU A 60 7.82 -15.51 -6.04
C GLU A 60 6.51 -14.88 -5.52
N GLU A 61 5.95 -15.40 -4.42
CA GLU A 61 4.77 -14.82 -3.77
C GLU A 61 5.09 -13.41 -3.25
N ILE A 62 6.22 -13.25 -2.54
CA ILE A 62 6.65 -11.94 -2.04
C ILE A 62 6.80 -10.93 -3.18
N GLU A 63 7.38 -11.33 -4.31
CA GLU A 63 7.54 -10.46 -5.48
C GLU A 63 6.18 -10.09 -6.10
N THR A 64 5.24 -11.03 -6.14
CA THR A 64 3.87 -10.80 -6.60
C THR A 64 3.12 -9.84 -5.69
N LEU A 65 3.18 -10.03 -4.37
CA LEU A 65 2.58 -9.16 -3.37
C LEU A 65 3.16 -7.74 -3.45
N LYS A 66 4.47 -7.60 -3.68
CA LYS A 66 5.12 -6.30 -3.89
C LYS A 66 4.58 -5.58 -5.13
N LYS A 67 4.34 -6.31 -6.24
CA LYS A 67 3.71 -5.74 -7.45
C LYS A 67 2.27 -5.31 -7.17
N GLU A 68 1.46 -6.17 -6.56
CA GLU A 68 0.08 -5.86 -6.16
C GLU A 68 0.01 -4.61 -5.28
N LYS A 69 0.92 -4.49 -4.31
CA LYS A 69 1.02 -3.31 -3.46
C LYS A 69 1.28 -2.03 -4.24
N LEU A 70 2.14 -2.09 -5.27
CA LEU A 70 2.39 -0.96 -6.16
C LEU A 70 1.13 -0.58 -6.94
N HIS A 71 0.39 -1.58 -7.44
CA HIS A 71 -0.89 -1.37 -8.13
C HIS A 71 -1.92 -0.68 -7.24
N LEU A 72 -2.09 -1.15 -6.00
CA LEU A 72 -3.01 -0.52 -5.04
C LEU A 72 -2.63 0.93 -4.75
N LYS A 73 -1.33 1.23 -4.64
CA LYS A 73 -0.85 2.61 -4.50
C LYS A 73 -1.24 3.46 -5.71
N ASP A 74 -1.10 2.94 -6.92
CA ASP A 74 -1.47 3.63 -8.15
C ASP A 74 -2.97 3.92 -8.21
N GLU A 75 -3.81 2.95 -7.84
CA GLU A 75 -5.26 3.14 -7.72
C GLU A 75 -5.63 4.19 -6.67
N LEU A 76 -5.02 4.13 -5.47
CA LEU A 76 -5.21 5.14 -4.43
C LEU A 76 -4.83 6.53 -4.95
N TYR A 77 -3.74 6.65 -5.69
CA TYR A 77 -3.30 7.92 -6.29
C TYR A 77 -4.26 8.42 -7.38
N ALA A 78 -4.79 7.53 -8.23
CA ALA A 78 -5.79 7.87 -9.22
C ALA A 78 -7.07 8.43 -8.58
N ILE A 79 -7.52 7.85 -7.45
CA ILE A 79 -8.68 8.33 -6.70
C ILE A 79 -8.38 9.70 -6.08
N LEU A 80 -7.20 9.89 -5.48
CA LEU A 80 -6.80 11.18 -4.91
C LEU A 80 -6.79 12.27 -5.96
N LYS A 81 -6.18 12.01 -7.12
CA LYS A 81 -6.16 12.94 -8.26
C LYS A 81 -7.56 13.25 -8.78
N LYS A 82 -8.45 12.26 -8.82
CA LYS A 82 -9.84 12.44 -9.25
C LYS A 82 -10.66 13.26 -8.23
N ALA A 83 -10.34 13.15 -6.94
CA ALA A 83 -11.00 13.91 -5.88
C ALA A 83 -10.45 15.34 -5.72
N GLU A 84 -9.22 15.58 -6.17
CA GLU A 84 -8.62 16.93 -6.26
C GLU A 84 -9.13 17.72 -7.48
N ALA A 85 -9.47 17.03 -8.58
CA ALA A 85 -9.91 17.61 -9.86
C ALA A 85 -11.34 18.18 -9.87
#